data_AF-A0A357WZ49-F1
#
_entry.id   AF-A0A357WZ49-F1
#
_cell.length_a   1.000
_cell.length_b   1.000
_cell.length_c   1.000
_cell.angle_alpha   90.00
_cell.angle_beta   90.00
_cell.angle_gamma   90.00
#
_symmetry.space_group_name_H-M   'P 1'
#
loop_
_entity.id
_entity.type
_entity.pdbx_description
1 polymer ?
#
loop_
_entity_poly.entity_id
_entity_poly.type
_entity_poly.pdbx_seq_one_letter_code
_entity_poly.pdbx_strand_id
1 'polypeptide(L)'
;MLCTHSTEKLLGLKEVIVKNVRQLTDRTEIAIELPQKPHLCPCCGHQTSCVHDYRWQTVKDIPAFGKHTVLILRKRRYRCPFCGKRFFENNSFLPRYYRMTSRLAAYIISKLSDVRSFTSVAHEGNLSVSTVIRVFDCINYGKPQRLPEVVSIDEFKGNTNREKHQCILTDPVHHRILDILPTRYSHHLATYF
;
A
#
# COMPACT_ATOMS: atom_id res chain seq x y z
N MET A 1 18.42 -14.92 -24.72
CA MET A 1 17.77 -13.67 -24.27
C MET A 1 16.43 -14.03 -23.66
N LEU A 2 16.24 -13.86 -22.35
CA LEU A 2 14.91 -13.99 -21.75
C LEU A 2 14.06 -12.83 -22.27
N CYS A 3 12.96 -13.15 -22.93
CA CYS A 3 12.03 -12.17 -23.49
C CYS A 3 11.59 -11.21 -22.37
N THR A 4 12.02 -9.94 -22.45
CA THR A 4 11.73 -8.90 -21.45
C THR A 4 10.23 -8.73 -21.22
N HIS A 5 9.44 -8.96 -22.28
CA HIS A 5 7.99 -8.93 -22.21
C HIS A 5 7.41 -10.02 -21.30
N SER A 6 7.99 -11.22 -21.29
CA SER A 6 7.50 -12.33 -20.46
C SER A 6 7.80 -12.10 -18.98
N THR A 7 8.95 -11.52 -18.64
CA THR A 7 9.31 -11.19 -17.25
C THR A 7 8.46 -10.06 -16.68
N GLU A 8 8.15 -9.05 -17.48
CA GLU A 8 7.24 -7.96 -17.09
C GLU A 8 5.83 -8.48 -16.79
N LYS A 9 5.28 -9.33 -17.68
CA LYS A 9 3.97 -9.97 -17.49
C LYS A 9 3.96 -10.87 -16.26
N LEU A 10 4.99 -11.70 -16.09
CA LEU A 10 5.10 -12.63 -14.97
C LEU A 10 5.20 -11.89 -13.62
N LEU A 11 6.02 -10.84 -13.57
CA LEU A 11 6.17 -10.05 -12.34
C LEU A 11 5.03 -9.08 -12.13
N GLY A 12 4.26 -8.70 -13.16
CA GLY A 12 3.24 -7.65 -13.07
C GLY A 12 3.82 -6.27 -12.75
N LEU A 13 5.08 -6.01 -13.14
CA LEU A 13 5.78 -4.73 -12.92
C LEU A 13 6.23 -4.16 -14.26
N LYS A 14 5.72 -2.98 -14.61
CA LYS A 14 6.00 -2.36 -15.91
C LYS A 14 7.44 -1.88 -16.03
N GLU A 15 8.04 -2.09 -17.19
CA GLU A 15 9.37 -1.59 -17.56
C GLU A 15 10.48 -1.96 -16.55
N VAL A 16 10.40 -3.13 -15.93
CA VAL A 16 11.43 -3.59 -14.98
C VAL A 16 12.39 -4.56 -15.67
N ILE A 17 13.68 -4.32 -15.51
CA ILE A 17 14.75 -5.24 -15.95
C ILE A 17 15.14 -6.14 -14.78
N VAL A 18 14.87 -7.43 -14.91
CA VAL A 18 15.33 -8.44 -13.95
C VAL A 18 16.81 -8.73 -14.21
N LYS A 19 17.65 -8.55 -13.19
CA LYS A 19 19.10 -8.81 -13.25
C LYS A 19 19.46 -10.18 -12.71
N ASN A 20 18.78 -10.63 -11.66
CA ASN A 20 19.05 -11.89 -11.01
C ASN A 20 17.81 -12.34 -10.21
N VAL A 21 17.62 -13.65 -10.06
CA VAL A 21 16.63 -14.24 -9.17
C VAL A 21 17.34 -15.25 -8.27
N ARG A 22 17.24 -15.07 -6.96
CA ARG A 22 17.75 -15.99 -5.94
C ARG A 22 16.57 -16.59 -5.20
N GLN A 23 16.44 -17.90 -5.23
CA GLN A 23 15.45 -18.61 -4.43
C GLN A 23 16.10 -19.07 -3.13
N LEU A 24 15.54 -18.64 -2.01
CA LEU A 24 15.86 -19.11 -0.68
C LEU A 24 14.73 -20.03 -0.20
N THR A 25 14.89 -20.64 0.97
CA THR A 25 13.91 -21.55 1.53
C THR A 25 12.58 -20.83 1.84
N ASP A 26 12.65 -19.65 2.47
CA ASP A 26 11.53 -18.85 2.95
C ASP A 26 11.05 -17.77 1.97
N ARG A 27 11.92 -17.33 1.06
CA ARG A 27 11.65 -16.20 0.18
C ARG A 27 12.32 -16.30 -1.18
N THR A 28 11.82 -15.52 -2.13
CA THR A 28 12.46 -15.29 -3.43
C THR A 28 12.93 -13.84 -3.49
N GLU A 29 14.22 -13.65 -3.75
CA GLU A 29 14.84 -12.34 -3.95
C GLU A 29 15.03 -12.09 -5.44
N ILE A 30 14.48 -10.98 -5.94
CA ILE A 30 14.51 -10.61 -7.35
C ILE A 30 15.26 -9.29 -7.47
N ALA A 31 16.48 -9.34 -8.00
CA ALA A 31 17.27 -8.15 -8.27
C ALA A 31 16.74 -7.45 -9.51
N ILE A 32 16.35 -6.19 -9.35
CA ILE A 32 15.69 -5.41 -10.40
C ILE A 32 16.31 -4.04 -10.60
N GLU A 33 16.19 -3.51 -11.81
CA GLU A 33 16.61 -2.17 -12.19
C GLU A 33 15.62 -1.60 -13.21
N LEU A 34 15.36 -0.29 -13.17
CA LEU A 34 14.57 0.39 -14.20
C LEU A 34 15.46 0.76 -15.40
N PRO A 35 14.94 0.88 -16.63
CA PRO A 35 15.70 1.49 -17.72
C PRO A 35 16.06 2.95 -17.38
N GLN A 36 17.24 3.39 -17.77
CA GLN A 36 17.64 4.79 -17.58
C GLN A 36 16.80 5.69 -18.49
N LYS A 37 16.22 6.73 -17.92
CA LYS A 37 15.42 7.74 -18.65
C LYS A 37 15.81 9.13 -18.16
N PRO A 38 15.73 10.17 -19.01
CA PRO A 38 15.88 11.54 -18.55
C PRO A 38 14.81 11.91 -17.51
N HIS A 39 15.17 12.67 -16.49
CA HIS A 39 14.23 13.17 -15.48
C HIS A 39 14.31 14.69 -15.33
N LEU A 40 13.19 15.30 -14.95
CA LEU A 40 13.13 16.72 -14.62
C LEU A 40 13.63 16.94 -13.20
N CYS A 41 14.48 17.95 -13.01
CA CYS A 41 14.95 18.34 -11.69
C CYS A 41 13.78 18.86 -10.84
N PRO A 42 13.54 18.32 -9.63
CA PRO A 42 12.45 18.78 -8.77
C PRO A 42 12.71 20.17 -8.16
N CYS A 43 13.89 20.77 -8.38
CA CYS A 43 14.25 22.08 -7.85
C CYS A 43 14.15 23.20 -8.91
N CYS A 44 14.56 22.94 -10.15
CA CYS A 44 14.63 23.95 -11.20
C CYS A 44 13.99 23.54 -12.53
N GLY A 45 13.36 22.36 -12.60
CA GLY A 45 12.71 21.84 -13.82
C GLY A 45 13.66 21.35 -14.92
N HIS A 46 14.97 21.65 -14.85
CA HIS A 46 15.92 21.26 -15.90
C HIS A 46 16.00 19.73 -16.07
N GLN A 47 15.94 19.27 -17.32
CA GLN A 47 16.04 17.86 -17.66
C GLN A 47 17.48 17.35 -17.51
N THR A 48 17.65 16.15 -16.95
CA THR A 48 18.96 15.53 -16.78
C THR A 48 18.89 14.02 -16.94
N SER A 49 19.88 13.45 -17.62
CA SER A 49 20.18 12.02 -17.63
C SER A 49 21.44 11.71 -16.81
N CYS A 50 22.05 12.72 -16.16
CA CYS A 50 23.29 12.59 -15.40
C CYS A 50 23.05 11.81 -14.11
N VAL A 51 23.55 10.59 -14.08
CA VAL A 51 23.55 9.72 -12.90
C VAL A 51 24.72 10.10 -12.00
N HIS A 52 24.43 10.32 -10.72
CA HIS A 52 25.44 10.60 -9.70
C HIS A 52 25.92 9.34 -9.02
N ASP A 53 25.01 8.54 -8.47
CA ASP A 53 25.29 7.27 -7.82
C ASP A 53 24.10 6.30 -7.92
N TYR A 54 24.36 5.05 -7.55
CA TYR A 54 23.35 4.00 -7.44
C TYR A 54 23.15 3.66 -5.96
N ARG A 55 21.92 3.30 -5.60
CA ARG A 55 21.56 2.83 -4.26
C ARG A 55 20.76 1.55 -4.35
N TRP A 56 21.05 0.63 -3.44
CA TRP A 56 20.25 -0.58 -3.27
C TRP A 56 19.13 -0.34 -2.27
N GLN A 57 17.97 -0.91 -2.55
CA GLN A 57 16.82 -0.87 -1.66
C GLN A 57 16.10 -2.21 -1.68
N THR A 58 15.95 -2.81 -0.50
CA THR A 58 15.11 -3.99 -0.30
C THR A 58 13.65 -3.57 -0.17
N VAL A 59 12.78 -4.15 -0.99
CA VAL A 59 11.35 -3.81 -1.09
C VAL A 59 10.54 -5.10 -1.00
N LYS A 60 9.55 -5.13 -0.10
CA LYS A 60 8.64 -6.25 0.05
C LYS A 60 7.52 -6.18 -0.98
N ASP A 61 7.11 -7.33 -1.48
CA ASP A 61 6.13 -7.44 -2.53
C ASP A 61 5.15 -8.60 -2.28
N ILE A 62 4.12 -8.71 -3.13
CA ILE A 62 3.09 -9.75 -3.00
C ILE A 62 3.76 -11.14 -3.02
N PRO A 63 3.45 -12.02 -2.04
CA PRO A 63 3.96 -13.38 -2.02
C PRO A 63 3.62 -14.14 -3.30
N ALA A 64 4.55 -14.95 -3.78
CA ALA A 64 4.39 -15.72 -5.00
C ALA A 64 4.96 -17.13 -4.82
N PHE A 65 4.33 -18.11 -5.49
CA PHE A 65 4.77 -19.51 -5.50
C PHE A 65 5.00 -20.08 -4.08
N GLY A 66 4.13 -19.72 -3.13
CA GLY A 66 4.21 -20.19 -1.74
C GLY A 66 5.35 -19.61 -0.91
N LYS A 67 6.04 -18.58 -1.41
CA LYS A 67 7.17 -17.91 -0.71
C LYS A 67 6.95 -16.41 -0.62
N HIS A 68 7.59 -15.78 0.36
CA HIS A 68 7.66 -14.32 0.40
C HIS A 68 8.44 -13.80 -0.80
N THR A 69 8.04 -12.66 -1.36
CA THR A 69 8.73 -12.04 -2.48
C THR A 69 9.38 -10.73 -2.05
N VAL A 70 10.67 -10.59 -2.37
CA VAL A 70 11.48 -9.42 -2.05
C VAL A 70 12.17 -8.93 -3.30
N LEU A 71 11.96 -7.66 -3.64
CA LEU A 71 12.64 -6.98 -4.74
C LEU A 71 13.89 -6.29 -4.20
N ILE A 72 15.05 -6.59 -4.80
CA ILE A 72 16.31 -5.92 -4.53
C ILE A 72 16.49 -4.86 -5.62
N LEU A 73 15.95 -3.67 -5.37
CA LEU A 73 15.92 -2.57 -6.33
C LEU A 73 17.25 -1.82 -6.35
N ARG A 74 17.91 -1.82 -7.51
CA ARG A 74 19.02 -0.92 -7.82
C ARG A 74 18.43 0.36 -8.39
N LYS A 75 18.38 1.43 -7.59
CA LYS A 75 17.86 2.73 -8.02
C LYS A 75 18.96 3.74 -8.27
N ARG A 76 18.75 4.62 -9.25
CA ARG A 76 19.65 5.73 -9.61
C ARG A 76 19.30 6.99 -8.84
N ARG A 77 20.34 7.72 -8.43
CA ARG A 77 20.23 9.11 -8.01
C ARG A 77 20.84 9.99 -9.09
N TYR A 78 20.04 10.90 -9.62
CA TYR A 78 20.45 11.87 -10.63
C TYR A 78 21.04 13.11 -9.97
N ARG A 79 21.91 13.81 -10.69
CA ARG A 79 22.37 15.16 -10.35
C ARG A 79 21.93 16.11 -11.46
N CYS A 80 21.30 17.21 -11.06
CA CYS A 80 21.02 18.30 -11.98
C CYS A 80 22.33 19.02 -12.33
N PRO A 81 22.69 19.16 -13.62
CA PRO A 81 23.89 19.89 -14.02
C PRO A 81 23.75 21.40 -13.78
N PHE A 82 22.53 21.94 -13.81
CA PHE A 82 22.25 23.37 -13.65
C PHE A 82 22.30 23.83 -12.18
N CYS A 83 21.51 23.20 -11.29
CA CYS A 83 21.43 23.62 -9.87
C CYS A 83 22.13 22.68 -8.88
N GLY A 84 22.76 21.60 -9.35
CA GLY A 84 23.45 20.63 -8.50
C GLY A 84 22.55 19.73 -7.65
N LYS A 85 21.22 19.91 -7.65
CA LYS A 85 20.27 19.10 -6.87
C LYS A 85 20.39 17.63 -7.20
N ARG A 86 20.45 16.79 -6.16
CA ARG A 86 20.47 15.33 -6.29
C ARG A 86 19.12 14.71 -5.90
N PHE A 87 18.57 13.83 -6.71
CA PHE A 87 17.24 13.24 -6.51
C PHE A 87 17.15 11.82 -7.09
N PHE A 88 16.23 11.00 -6.59
CA PHE A 88 16.05 9.62 -7.09
C PHE A 88 15.20 9.59 -8.36
N GLU A 89 15.37 8.55 -9.17
CA GLU A 89 14.44 8.26 -10.27
C GLU A 89 13.02 8.01 -9.76
N ASN A 90 12.03 8.34 -10.59
CA ASN A 90 10.64 8.05 -10.33
C ASN A 90 10.36 6.56 -10.53
N ASN A 91 9.59 5.98 -9.61
CA ASN A 91 9.18 4.59 -9.67
C ASN A 91 7.65 4.51 -9.60
N SER A 92 7.03 3.77 -10.54
CA SER A 92 5.58 3.64 -10.66
C SER A 92 4.96 2.71 -9.63
N PHE A 93 5.70 1.70 -9.16
CA PHE A 93 5.21 0.67 -8.23
C PHE A 93 5.66 0.89 -6.78
N LEU A 94 6.60 1.82 -6.54
CA LEU A 94 7.18 2.08 -5.23
C LEU A 94 7.16 3.59 -4.90
N PRO A 95 6.28 4.02 -3.98
CA PRO A 95 6.27 5.40 -3.51
C PRO A 95 7.60 5.79 -2.83
N ARG A 96 7.91 7.09 -2.85
CA ARG A 96 9.16 7.60 -2.27
C ARG A 96 9.25 7.25 -0.79
N TYR A 97 10.40 6.71 -0.37
CA TYR A 97 10.71 6.25 1.00
C TYR A 97 10.06 4.94 1.44
N TYR A 98 9.10 4.41 0.71
CA TYR A 98 8.43 3.16 1.07
C TYR A 98 9.36 1.97 0.82
N ARG A 99 9.20 0.92 1.63
CA ARG A 99 9.90 -0.37 1.49
C ARG A 99 8.93 -1.52 1.17
N MET A 100 7.76 -1.17 0.67
CA MET A 100 6.73 -2.10 0.19
C MET A 100 6.12 -1.54 -1.09
N THR A 101 5.77 -2.41 -2.03
CA THR A 101 5.11 -1.99 -3.27
C THR A 101 3.69 -1.50 -3.02
N SER A 102 3.19 -0.58 -3.84
CA SER A 102 1.79 -0.12 -3.76
C SER A 102 0.80 -1.27 -3.94
N ARG A 103 1.14 -2.25 -4.79
CA ARG A 103 0.33 -3.45 -4.99
C ARG A 103 0.30 -4.36 -3.76
N LEU A 104 1.38 -4.43 -2.98
CA LEU A 104 1.36 -5.14 -1.70
C LEU A 104 0.42 -4.42 -0.72
N ALA A 105 0.39 -3.09 -0.68
CA ALA A 105 -0.59 -2.36 0.14
C ALA A 105 -2.03 -2.71 -0.26
N ALA A 106 -2.35 -2.69 -1.55
CA ALA A 106 -3.66 -3.07 -2.06
C ALA A 106 -4.02 -4.53 -1.73
N TYR A 107 -3.05 -5.45 -1.86
CA TYR A 107 -3.21 -6.85 -1.48
C TYR A 107 -3.54 -7.02 0.01
N ILE A 108 -2.86 -6.28 0.90
CA ILE A 108 -3.15 -6.29 2.34
C ILE A 108 -4.59 -5.83 2.62
N ILE A 109 -5.03 -4.74 1.98
CA ILE A 109 -6.41 -4.24 2.10
C ILE A 109 -7.41 -5.30 1.64
N SER A 110 -7.16 -5.92 0.48
CA SER A 110 -8.01 -7.00 -0.04
C SER A 110 -8.04 -8.24 0.85
N LYS A 111 -7.01 -8.53 1.65
CA LYS A 111 -7.02 -9.65 2.60
C LYS A 111 -7.77 -9.34 3.87
N LEU A 112 -7.84 -8.07 4.25
CA LEU A 112 -8.55 -7.57 5.42
C LEU A 112 -10.04 -7.30 5.15
N SER A 113 -10.51 -7.42 3.91
CA SER A 113 -11.94 -7.45 3.62
C SER A 113 -12.61 -8.76 4.07
N ASP A 114 -11.81 -9.81 4.25
CA ASP A 114 -12.26 -11.08 4.84
C ASP A 114 -12.04 -11.09 6.36
N VAL A 115 -12.65 -12.04 7.06
CA VAL A 115 -12.48 -12.26 8.51
C VAL A 115 -11.08 -12.85 8.78
N ARG A 116 -10.08 -11.98 8.81
CA ARG A 116 -8.67 -12.31 9.03
C ARG A 116 -8.06 -11.40 10.09
N SER A 117 -7.17 -11.95 10.91
CA SER A 117 -6.44 -11.14 11.89
C SER A 117 -5.29 -10.37 11.25
N PHE A 118 -4.97 -9.19 11.78
CA PHE A 118 -3.82 -8.40 11.34
C PHE A 118 -2.52 -9.20 11.41
N THR A 119 -2.34 -10.06 12.43
CA THR A 119 -1.17 -10.92 12.59
C THR A 119 -1.04 -11.94 11.46
N SER A 120 -2.15 -12.58 11.07
CA SER A 120 -2.16 -13.55 9.97
C SER A 120 -1.79 -12.89 8.64
N VAL A 121 -2.39 -11.73 8.35
CA VAL A 121 -2.12 -10.97 7.12
C VAL A 121 -0.71 -10.40 7.10
N ALA A 122 -0.19 -9.96 8.26
CA ALA A 122 1.19 -9.51 8.41
C ALA A 122 2.19 -10.63 8.11
N HIS A 123 1.96 -11.84 8.64
CA HIS A 123 2.79 -13.00 8.33
C HIS A 123 2.75 -13.31 6.83
N GLU A 124 1.57 -13.41 6.22
CA GLU A 124 1.39 -13.68 4.78
C GLU A 124 2.13 -12.66 3.91
N GLY A 125 2.01 -11.36 4.20
CA GLY A 125 2.67 -10.28 3.47
C GLY A 125 4.15 -10.04 3.84
N ASN A 126 4.74 -10.83 4.75
CA ASN A 126 6.05 -10.58 5.34
C ASN A 126 6.17 -9.16 5.93
N LEU A 127 5.16 -8.65 6.63
CA LEU A 127 5.14 -7.31 7.23
C LEU A 127 5.09 -7.38 8.76
N SER A 128 5.37 -6.25 9.42
CA SER A 128 5.02 -6.12 10.84
C SER A 128 3.52 -5.87 10.96
N VAL A 129 2.92 -6.33 12.06
CA VAL A 129 1.51 -6.05 12.39
C VAL A 129 1.23 -4.55 12.37
N SER A 130 2.15 -3.74 12.92
CA SER A 130 2.06 -2.28 12.90
C SER A 130 2.04 -1.68 11.48
N THR A 131 2.72 -2.29 10.52
CA THR A 131 2.68 -1.83 9.12
C THR A 131 1.34 -2.13 8.49
N VAL A 132 0.78 -3.32 8.76
CA VAL A 132 -0.54 -3.72 8.29
C VAL A 132 -1.63 -2.80 8.84
N ILE A 133 -1.60 -2.51 10.15
CA ILE A 133 -2.52 -1.56 10.79
C ILE A 133 -2.44 -0.19 10.11
N ARG A 134 -1.23 0.35 9.92
CA ARG A 134 -1.06 1.65 9.24
C ARG A 134 -1.59 1.66 7.80
N VAL A 135 -1.49 0.55 7.07
CA VAL A 135 -2.08 0.43 5.72
C VAL A 135 -3.60 0.41 5.79
N PHE A 136 -4.16 -0.31 6.76
CA PHE A 136 -5.60 -0.36 7.01
C PHE A 136 -6.15 1.02 7.41
N ASP A 137 -5.45 1.75 8.27
CA ASP A 137 -5.83 3.09 8.73
C ASP A 137 -5.82 4.16 7.62
N CYS A 138 -5.24 3.87 6.44
CA CYS A 138 -5.38 4.73 5.26
C CYS A 138 -6.79 4.65 4.63
N ILE A 139 -7.59 3.65 4.99
CA ILE A 139 -8.96 3.51 4.51
C ILE A 139 -9.86 4.43 5.32
N ASN A 140 -10.55 5.33 4.63
CA ASN A 140 -11.55 6.20 5.22
C ASN A 140 -12.80 6.16 4.34
N TYR A 141 -13.90 5.64 4.90
CA TYR A 141 -15.18 5.56 4.18
C TYR A 141 -15.95 6.88 4.19
N GLY A 142 -15.53 7.86 5.00
CA GLY A 142 -16.17 9.16 5.12
C GLY A 142 -17.61 9.09 5.61
N LYS A 143 -18.19 10.26 5.92
CA LYS A 143 -19.64 10.36 6.12
C LYS A 143 -20.33 10.40 4.74
N PRO A 144 -21.54 9.84 4.58
CA PRO A 144 -22.30 10.00 3.36
C PRO A 144 -22.57 11.49 3.08
N GLN A 145 -22.51 11.90 1.80
CA GLN A 145 -22.72 13.30 1.41
C GLN A 145 -24.16 13.79 1.62
N ARG A 146 -25.12 12.87 1.68
CA ARG A 146 -26.54 13.12 1.91
C ARG A 146 -27.06 12.09 2.88
N LEU A 147 -28.01 12.51 3.72
CA LEU A 147 -28.75 11.58 4.57
C LEU A 147 -29.59 10.65 3.68
N PRO A 148 -29.56 9.32 3.90
CA PRO A 148 -30.45 8.41 3.18
C PRO A 148 -31.90 8.64 3.62
N GLU A 149 -32.84 8.16 2.80
CA GLU A 149 -34.28 8.26 3.08
C GLU A 149 -34.67 7.57 4.38
N VAL A 150 -34.05 6.42 4.65
CA VAL A 150 -34.24 5.65 5.88
C VAL A 150 -32.88 5.41 6.52
N VAL A 151 -32.78 5.72 7.81
CA VAL A 151 -31.65 5.37 8.66
C VAL A 151 -32.14 4.38 9.70
N SER A 152 -31.46 3.25 9.81
CA SER A 152 -31.64 2.30 10.91
C SER A 152 -30.49 2.45 11.90
N ILE A 153 -30.85 2.48 13.19
CA ILE A 153 -29.92 2.63 14.31
C ILE A 153 -30.06 1.38 15.17
N ASP A 154 -28.96 0.65 15.36
CA ASP A 154 -28.94 -0.56 16.19
C ASP A 154 -27.68 -0.58 17.08
N GLU A 155 -27.63 -1.50 18.03
CA GLU A 155 -26.47 -1.75 18.88
C GLU A 155 -25.88 -3.15 18.68
N PHE A 156 -24.55 -3.24 18.77
CA PHE A 156 -23.86 -4.52 18.80
C PHE A 156 -22.75 -4.52 19.86
N LYS A 157 -22.46 -5.70 20.39
CA LYS A 157 -21.36 -5.88 21.35
C LYS A 157 -20.06 -6.12 20.58
N GLY A 158 -19.15 -5.16 20.63
CA GLY A 158 -17.81 -5.30 20.05
C GLY A 158 -16.73 -5.46 21.12
N ASN A 159 -15.62 -6.08 20.72
CA ASN A 159 -14.40 -6.16 21.53
C ASN A 159 -13.51 -4.96 21.21
N THR A 160 -13.89 -3.80 21.72
CA THR A 160 -13.08 -2.58 21.65
C THR A 160 -12.47 -2.27 23.01
N ASN A 161 -11.38 -1.49 23.07
CA ASN A 161 -10.88 -0.94 24.33
C ASN A 161 -11.73 0.25 24.83
N ARG A 162 -13.00 0.33 24.40
CA ARG A 162 -13.95 1.41 24.73
C ARG A 162 -15.19 0.78 25.37
N GLU A 163 -16.36 1.37 25.13
CA GLU A 163 -17.64 0.89 25.63
C GLU A 163 -17.94 -0.56 25.20
N LYS A 164 -18.72 -1.27 26.01
CA LYS A 164 -19.11 -2.66 25.73
C LYS A 164 -20.00 -2.80 24.49
N HIS A 165 -20.78 -1.77 24.17
CA HIS A 165 -21.70 -1.76 23.03
C HIS A 165 -21.40 -0.55 22.14
N GLN A 166 -21.31 -0.80 20.84
CA GLN A 166 -21.17 0.19 19.79
C GLN A 166 -22.53 0.38 19.11
N CYS A 167 -22.73 1.56 18.53
CA CYS A 167 -23.90 1.84 17.72
C CYS A 167 -23.54 1.70 16.24
N ILE A 168 -24.37 1.00 15.47
CA ILE A 168 -24.26 0.87 14.03
C ILE A 168 -25.36 1.69 13.35
N LEU A 169 -24.96 2.47 12.35
CA LEU A 169 -25.86 3.21 11.48
C LEU A 169 -25.90 2.52 10.13
N THR A 170 -27.09 2.18 9.65
CA THR A 170 -27.28 1.51 8.36
C THR A 170 -28.34 2.17 7.51
N ASP A 171 -28.19 2.04 6.20
CA ASP A 171 -29.23 2.30 5.21
C ASP A 171 -29.85 0.94 4.84
N PRO A 172 -31.04 0.62 5.39
CA PRO A 172 -31.68 -0.67 5.15
C PRO A 172 -32.22 -0.81 3.72
N VAL A 173 -32.50 0.31 3.03
CA VAL A 173 -33.03 0.30 1.65
C VAL A 173 -31.95 -0.14 0.67
N HIS A 174 -30.72 0.37 0.84
CA HIS A 174 -29.60 0.06 -0.04
C HIS A 174 -28.67 -1.04 0.51
N HIS A 175 -28.98 -1.60 1.68
CA HIS A 175 -28.19 -2.62 2.39
C HIS A 175 -26.73 -2.19 2.64
N ARG A 176 -26.53 -0.98 3.17
CA ARG A 176 -25.18 -0.42 3.41
C ARG A 176 -24.98 -0.01 4.85
N ILE A 177 -23.76 -0.19 5.33
CA ILE A 177 -23.30 0.40 6.59
C ILE A 177 -22.92 1.85 6.32
N LEU A 178 -23.45 2.76 7.12
CA LEU A 178 -23.16 4.19 7.04
C LEU A 178 -22.01 4.56 7.97
N ASP A 179 -22.07 4.11 9.22
CA ASP A 179 -21.03 4.38 10.23
C ASP A 179 -21.12 3.43 11.43
N ILE A 180 -20.04 3.35 12.20
CA ILE A 180 -19.96 2.65 13.49
C ILE A 180 -19.49 3.64 14.54
N LEU A 181 -20.38 3.98 15.47
CA LEU A 181 -20.12 4.93 16.54
C LEU A 181 -19.56 4.22 17.78
N PRO A 182 -18.67 4.89 18.54
CA PRO A 182 -17.98 4.26 19.66
C PRO A 182 -18.91 3.95 20.84
N THR A 183 -20.04 4.65 20.96
CA THR A 183 -20.99 4.52 22.07
C THR A 183 -22.43 4.57 21.55
N ARG A 184 -23.37 4.06 22.35
CA ARG A 184 -24.82 4.07 22.07
C ARG A 184 -25.59 5.22 22.72
N TYR A 185 -24.90 6.08 23.47
CA TYR A 185 -25.59 7.07 24.30
C TYR A 185 -26.23 8.16 23.45
N SER A 186 -27.45 8.54 23.80
CA SER A 186 -28.25 9.52 23.05
C SER A 186 -27.52 10.86 22.83
N HIS A 187 -26.78 11.36 23.81
CA HIS A 187 -26.01 12.62 23.67
C HIS A 187 -24.91 12.53 22.60
N HIS A 188 -24.25 11.38 22.45
CA HIS A 188 -23.26 11.15 21.40
C HIS A 188 -23.92 11.07 20.03
N LEU A 189 -25.07 10.39 19.92
CA LEU A 189 -25.86 10.33 18.69
C LEU A 189 -26.32 11.73 18.26
N ALA A 190 -26.83 12.53 19.19
CA ALA A 190 -27.28 13.90 18.92
C ALA A 190 -26.14 14.85 18.48
N THR A 191 -24.89 14.54 18.83
CA THR A 191 -23.71 15.31 18.39
C THR A 191 -23.22 14.86 17.00
N TYR A 192 -23.57 13.64 16.58
CA TYR A 192 -23.13 13.07 15.32
C TYR A 192 -23.92 13.59 14.11
N PHE A 193 -25.23 13.75 14.29
CA PHE A 193 -26.18 14.33 13.34
C PHE A 193 -26.18 15.86 13.44
#